data_AF-A0A2K3PFH8-F1
#
_entry.id   AF-A0A2K3PFH8-F1
#
_cell.length_a   1.000
_cell.length_b   1.000
_cell.length_c   1.000
_cell.angle_alpha   90.00
_cell.angle_beta   90.00
_cell.angle_gamma   90.00
#
_symmetry.space_group_name_H-M   'P 1'
#
loop_
_entity.id
_entity.type
_entity.pdbx_description
1 polymer ?
#
loop_
_entity_poly.entity_id
_entity_poly.type
_entity_poly.pdbx_seq_one_letter_code
_entity_poly.pdbx_strand_id
1 'polypeptide(L)'
;MEHILSRYGAEQQQPNAQPPPQVVELDTAILQEEMAKLRSAYVRMTGKELDGLQIKELQDLENQLSEAILSVKGKKEQVLVEQLEKSRLQEQMAMAEIEDLRKQLEEIKNKTKSELGSSSSDHGSKYRSLRMRASNC
;
A
#
# COMPACT_ATOMS: atom_id res chain seq x y z
N MET A 1 -9.49 2.99 -65.99
CA MET A 1 -9.56 2.88 -64.51
C MET A 1 -8.37 2.10 -63.92
N GLU A 2 -7.57 1.40 -64.74
CA GLU A 2 -6.37 0.68 -64.29
C GLU A 2 -5.17 1.59 -63.98
N HIS A 3 -5.05 2.74 -64.65
CA HIS A 3 -3.90 3.65 -64.47
C HIS A 3 -3.81 4.32 -63.09
N ILE A 4 -4.90 4.38 -62.33
CA ILE A 4 -4.86 4.94 -60.96
C ILE A 4 -4.32 3.91 -59.97
N LEU A 5 -4.63 2.62 -60.19
CA LEU A 5 -4.17 1.53 -59.33
C LEU A 5 -2.66 1.24 -59.53
N SER A 6 -2.11 1.48 -60.73
CA SER A 6 -0.67 1.30 -61.00
C SER A 6 0.25 2.21 -60.16
N ARG A 7 -0.26 3.35 -59.64
CA ARG A 7 0.54 4.21 -58.74
C ARG A 7 0.73 3.62 -57.34
N TYR A 8 -0.14 2.70 -56.93
CA TYR A 8 -0.10 2.08 -55.60
C TYR A 8 0.50 0.66 -55.62
N GLY A 9 0.86 0.13 -56.80
CA GLY A 9 1.38 -1.22 -56.98
C GLY A 9 2.90 -1.35 -57.04
N ALA A 10 3.65 -0.25 -56.99
CA ALA A 10 5.08 -0.32 -56.75
C ALA A 10 5.25 -0.37 -55.23
N GLU A 11 5.68 -1.53 -54.71
CA GLU A 11 6.19 -1.68 -53.36
C GLU A 11 7.02 -0.44 -53.04
N GLN A 12 6.53 0.39 -52.13
CA GLN A 12 7.38 1.29 -51.39
C GLN A 12 8.26 0.40 -50.53
N GLN A 13 9.27 -0.23 -51.13
CA GLN A 13 10.58 -0.18 -50.53
C GLN A 13 10.91 1.32 -50.46
N GLN A 14 10.42 1.97 -49.40
CA GLN A 14 11.24 2.98 -48.77
C GLN A 14 12.64 2.37 -48.74
N PRO A 15 13.69 3.08 -49.21
CA PRO A 15 15.02 2.70 -48.80
C PRO A 15 14.89 2.58 -47.30
N ASN A 16 15.11 1.38 -46.76
CA ASN A 16 15.17 1.19 -45.32
C ASN A 16 16.21 2.20 -44.90
N ALA A 17 15.77 3.36 -44.40
CA ALA A 17 16.64 4.38 -43.86
C ALA A 17 17.06 3.85 -42.50
N GLN A 18 17.67 2.67 -42.51
CA GLN A 18 18.69 2.31 -41.57
C GLN A 18 19.63 3.50 -41.59
N PRO A 19 19.80 4.17 -40.44
CA PRO A 19 20.81 5.20 -40.32
C PRO A 19 22.11 4.60 -40.87
N PRO A 20 22.95 5.39 -41.57
CA PRO A 20 24.24 4.90 -42.04
C PRO A 20 24.91 4.13 -40.90
N PRO A 21 25.55 2.97 -41.14
CA PRO A 21 26.12 2.15 -40.08
C PRO A 21 27.00 2.95 -39.10
N GLN A 22 27.67 3.99 -39.60
CA GLN A 22 28.48 4.95 -38.85
C GLN A 22 27.68 5.77 -37.81
N VAL A 23 26.43 6.11 -38.09
CA VAL A 23 25.54 6.85 -37.17
C VAL A 23 25.09 5.93 -36.03
N VAL A 24 24.73 4.68 -36.33
CA VAL A 24 24.36 3.69 -35.31
C VAL A 24 25.56 3.35 -34.42
N GLU A 25 26.75 3.19 -35.01
CA GLU A 25 27.99 2.89 -34.28
C GLU A 25 28.40 4.07 -33.36
N LEU A 26 28.28 5.30 -33.84
CA LEU A 26 28.52 6.51 -33.04
C LEU A 26 27.54 6.63 -31.85
N ASP A 27 26.25 6.44 -32.10
CA ASP A 27 25.22 6.49 -31.05
C ASP A 27 25.46 5.40 -30.00
N THR A 28 25.87 4.20 -30.42
CA THR A 28 26.22 3.13 -29.48
C THR A 28 27.47 3.45 -28.66
N ALA A 29 28.49 4.08 -29.25
CA ALA A 29 29.69 4.49 -28.54
C ALA A 29 29.39 5.56 -27.48
N ILE A 30 28.55 6.54 -27.81
CA ILE A 30 28.10 7.58 -26.87
C ILE A 30 27.35 6.95 -25.69
N LEU A 31 26.44 6.02 -25.95
CA LEU A 31 25.70 5.32 -24.90
C LEU A 31 26.61 4.46 -24.00
N GLN A 32 27.63 3.82 -24.58
CA GLN A 32 28.62 3.07 -23.82
C GLN A 32 29.45 3.96 -22.90
N GLU A 33 29.85 5.15 -23.38
CA GLU A 33 30.56 6.14 -22.59
C GLU A 33 29.70 6.63 -21.41
N GLU A 34 28.42 6.93 -21.67
CA GLU A 34 27.49 7.37 -20.62
C GLU A 34 27.25 6.28 -19.58
N MET A 35 27.10 5.02 -20.02
CA MET A 35 27.03 3.87 -19.11
C MET A 35 28.28 3.74 -18.25
N ALA A 36 29.46 3.95 -18.82
CA ALA A 36 30.72 3.91 -18.08
C ALA A 36 30.80 5.04 -17.03
N LYS A 37 30.39 6.26 -17.39
CA LYS A 37 30.32 7.42 -16.48
C LYS A 37 29.36 7.14 -15.32
N LEU A 38 28.15 6.66 -15.60
CA LEU A 38 27.15 6.33 -14.57
C LEU A 38 27.65 5.24 -13.62
N ARG A 39 28.26 4.17 -14.15
CA ARG A 39 28.84 3.11 -13.32
C ARG A 39 29.95 3.65 -12.43
N SER A 40 30.86 4.43 -12.99
CA SER A 40 31.97 5.02 -12.23
C SER A 40 31.45 5.96 -11.13
N ALA A 41 30.44 6.79 -11.43
CA ALA A 41 29.79 7.63 -10.43
C ALA A 41 29.14 6.81 -9.31
N TYR A 42 28.41 5.74 -9.65
CA TYR A 42 27.82 4.84 -8.66
C TYR A 42 28.87 4.19 -7.75
N VAL A 43 29.95 3.65 -8.32
CA VAL A 43 31.03 3.02 -7.55
C VAL A 43 31.65 4.02 -6.57
N ARG A 44 31.91 5.26 -7.02
CA ARG A 44 32.38 6.34 -6.14
C ARG A 44 31.40 6.68 -5.02
N MET A 45 30.11 6.80 -5.33
CA MET A 45 29.08 7.03 -4.30
C MET A 45 29.02 5.90 -3.26
N THR A 46 29.45 4.68 -3.60
CA THR A 46 29.58 3.56 -2.64
C THR A 46 30.89 3.56 -1.85
N GLY A 47 31.73 4.58 -2.01
CA GLY A 47 33.02 4.71 -1.30
C GLY A 47 34.17 3.90 -1.91
N LYS A 48 34.07 3.51 -3.19
CA LYS A 48 35.09 2.75 -3.91
C LYS A 48 35.67 3.56 -5.06
N GLU A 49 36.86 3.22 -5.53
CA GLU A 49 37.53 3.88 -6.66
C GLU A 49 37.60 5.42 -6.50
N LEU A 50 37.98 5.85 -5.29
CA LEU A 50 38.15 7.26 -4.94
C LEU A 50 39.55 7.80 -5.28
N ASP A 51 40.47 6.91 -5.63
CA ASP A 51 41.83 7.25 -6.04
C ASP A 51 41.79 8.17 -7.27
N GLY A 52 42.60 9.23 -7.25
CA GLY A 52 42.65 10.22 -8.33
C GLY A 52 41.66 11.38 -8.21
N LEU A 53 40.73 11.34 -7.23
CA LEU A 53 39.91 12.51 -6.89
C LEU A 53 40.72 13.53 -6.08
N GLN A 54 40.45 14.80 -6.34
CA GLN A 54 40.92 15.92 -5.54
C GLN A 54 40.14 16.01 -4.22
N ILE A 55 40.75 16.64 -3.22
CA ILE A 55 40.10 16.87 -1.91
C ILE A 55 38.74 17.57 -2.05
N LYS A 56 38.64 18.53 -2.97
CA LYS A 56 37.38 19.23 -3.25
C LYS A 56 36.30 18.29 -3.79
N GLU A 57 36.65 17.43 -4.74
CA GLU A 57 35.72 16.45 -5.32
C GLU A 57 35.27 15.42 -4.29
N LEU A 58 36.15 15.02 -3.38
CA LEU A 58 35.81 14.15 -2.26
C LEU A 58 34.84 14.84 -1.28
N GLN A 59 35.08 16.12 -0.98
CA GLN A 59 34.21 16.90 -0.10
C GLN A 59 32.83 17.11 -0.72
N ASP A 60 32.76 17.41 -2.02
CA ASP A 60 31.50 17.54 -2.74
C ASP A 60 30.71 16.22 -2.75
N LEU A 61 31.40 15.09 -2.95
CA LEU A 61 30.80 13.76 -2.87
C LEU A 61 30.26 13.45 -1.47
N GLU A 62 31.04 13.75 -0.42
CA GLU A 62 30.62 13.57 0.97
C GLU A 62 29.38 14.42 1.31
N ASN A 63 29.36 15.68 0.89
CA ASN A 63 28.23 16.58 1.09
C ASN A 63 26.97 16.04 0.39
N GLN A 64 27.10 15.64 -0.88
CA GLN A 64 26.00 15.07 -1.66
C GLN A 64 25.42 13.82 -1.01
N LEU A 65 26.28 12.90 -0.55
CA LEU A 65 25.85 11.68 0.15
C LEU A 65 25.17 12.00 1.48
N SER A 66 25.72 12.94 2.25
CA SER A 66 25.17 13.35 3.55
C SER A 66 23.77 13.94 3.40
N GLU A 67 23.59 14.87 2.47
CA GLU A 67 22.29 15.47 2.16
C GLU A 67 21.28 14.42 1.67
N ALA A 68 21.71 13.53 0.77
CA ALA A 68 20.86 12.47 0.24
C ALA A 68 20.41 11.51 1.36
N ILE A 69 21.31 11.12 2.27
CA ILE A 69 20.98 10.26 3.41
C ILE A 69 19.95 10.94 4.31
N LEU A 70 20.13 12.21 4.63
CA LEU A 70 19.18 12.98 5.44
C LEU A 70 17.80 13.07 4.75
N SER A 71 17.77 13.34 3.44
CA SER A 71 16.53 13.40 2.66
C SER A 71 15.80 12.05 2.65
N VAL A 72 16.52 10.95 2.39
CA VAL A 72 15.95 9.60 2.38
C VAL A 72 15.44 9.21 3.77
N LYS A 73 16.20 9.52 4.82
CA LYS A 73 15.80 9.28 6.21
C LYS A 73 14.52 10.04 6.55
N GLY A 74 14.46 11.33 6.27
CA GLY A 74 13.26 12.14 6.52
C GLY A 74 12.03 11.63 5.80
N LYS A 75 12.14 11.23 4.52
CA LYS A 75 11.04 10.62 3.76
C LYS A 75 10.58 9.29 4.37
N LYS A 76 11.51 8.44 4.80
CA LYS A 76 11.17 7.17 5.47
C LYS A 76 10.47 7.40 6.80
N GLU A 77 10.95 8.35 7.60
CA GLU A 77 10.32 8.73 8.86
C GLU A 77 8.91 9.26 8.65
N GLN A 78 8.70 10.14 7.66
CA GLN A 78 7.37 10.63 7.31
C GLN A 78 6.41 9.47 6.96
N VAL A 79 6.83 8.55 6.08
CA VAL A 79 5.99 7.39 5.71
C VAL A 79 5.67 6.52 6.93
N LEU A 80 6.62 6.30 7.84
CA LEU A 80 6.41 5.52 9.05
C LEU A 80 5.42 6.22 10.00
N VAL A 81 5.52 7.54 10.17
CA VAL A 81 4.59 8.33 10.98
C VAL A 81 3.18 8.26 10.40
N GLU A 82 3.02 8.47 9.09
CA GLU A 82 1.73 8.38 8.41
C GLU A 82 1.08 6.98 8.58
N GLN A 83 1.88 5.92 8.48
CA GLN A 83 1.42 4.54 8.71
C GLN A 83 0.98 4.31 10.17
N LEU A 84 1.76 4.83 11.12
CA LEU A 84 1.45 4.72 12.55
C LEU A 84 0.14 5.44 12.90
N GLU A 85 -0.03 6.67 12.40
CA GLU A 85 -1.25 7.46 12.60
C GLU A 85 -2.48 6.76 12.01
N LYS A 86 -2.37 6.24 10.79
CA LYS A 86 -3.43 5.45 10.16
C LYS A 86 -3.78 4.22 11.00
N SER A 87 -2.78 3.47 11.46
CA SER A 87 -3.00 2.28 12.29
C SER A 87 -3.71 2.64 13.60
N ARG A 88 -3.30 3.73 14.25
CA ARG A 88 -3.90 4.19 15.50
C ARG A 88 -5.37 4.60 15.31
N LEU A 89 -5.69 5.27 14.21
CA LEU A 89 -7.07 5.63 13.89
C LEU A 89 -7.93 4.36 13.68
N GLN A 90 -7.41 3.37 12.95
CA GLN A 90 -8.10 2.11 12.75
C GLN A 90 -8.33 1.36 14.07
N GLU A 91 -7.34 1.34 14.96
CA GLU A 91 -7.48 0.76 16.29
C GLU A 91 -8.59 1.44 17.10
N GLN A 92 -8.62 2.79 17.11
CA GLN A 92 -9.66 3.54 17.82
C GLN A 92 -11.06 3.26 17.27
N MET A 93 -11.20 3.19 15.94
CA MET A 93 -12.48 2.85 15.30
C MET A 93 -12.94 1.44 15.67
N ALA A 94 -12.04 0.46 15.61
CA ALA A 94 -12.35 -0.92 15.98
C ALA A 94 -12.71 -1.04 17.47
N MET A 95 -12.02 -0.31 18.35
CA MET A 95 -12.36 -0.29 19.78
C MET A 95 -13.76 0.28 20.04
N ALA A 96 -14.12 1.38 19.37
CA ALA A 96 -15.46 1.96 19.49
C ALA A 96 -16.53 0.97 19.00
N GLU A 97 -16.30 0.31 17.86
CA GLU A 97 -17.20 -0.72 17.33
C GLU A 97 -17.35 -1.91 18.30
N ILE A 98 -16.24 -2.40 18.88
CA ILE A 98 -16.28 -3.47 19.88
C ILE A 98 -17.10 -3.04 21.11
N GLU A 99 -16.96 -1.79 21.56
CA GLU A 99 -17.72 -1.28 22.69
C GLU A 99 -19.22 -1.24 22.40
N ASP A 100 -19.60 -0.74 21.21
CA ASP A 100 -21.00 -0.67 20.78
C ASP A 100 -21.61 -2.07 20.62
N LEU A 101 -20.89 -3.01 20.01
CA LEU A 101 -21.33 -4.40 19.89
C LEU A 101 -21.51 -5.06 21.27
N ARG A 102 -20.63 -4.79 22.24
CA ARG A 102 -20.78 -5.28 23.61
C ARG A 102 -22.03 -4.71 24.29
N LYS A 103 -22.33 -3.42 24.10
CA LYS A 103 -23.57 -2.79 24.62
C LYS A 103 -24.81 -3.46 24.03
N GLN A 104 -24.83 -3.66 22.71
CA GLN A 104 -25.93 -4.34 22.01
C GLN A 104 -26.14 -5.78 22.53
N LEU A 105 -25.06 -6.54 22.76
CA LEU A 105 -25.15 -7.89 23.32
C LEU A 105 -25.75 -7.90 24.73
N GLU A 106 -25.37 -6.96 25.60
CA GLU A 106 -25.95 -6.86 26.94
C GLU A 106 -27.43 -6.45 26.90
N GLU A 107 -27.83 -5.55 25.99
CA GLU A 107 -29.24 -5.22 25.79
C GLU A 107 -30.08 -6.42 25.36
N ILE A 108 -29.59 -7.21 24.39
CA ILE A 108 -30.26 -8.42 23.92
C ILE A 108 -30.39 -9.43 25.06
N LYS A 109 -29.30 -9.69 25.78
CA LYS A 109 -29.27 -10.60 26.94
C LYS A 109 -30.26 -10.18 28.03
N ASN A 110 -30.37 -8.88 28.31
CA ASN A 110 -31.34 -8.36 29.28
C ASN A 110 -32.79 -8.52 28.80
N LYS A 111 -33.07 -8.26 27.51
CA LYS A 111 -34.38 -8.50 26.89
C LYS A 111 -34.78 -9.97 26.99
N THR A 112 -33.92 -10.90 26.56
CA THR A 112 -34.18 -12.35 26.66
C THR A 112 -34.44 -12.81 28.10
N LYS A 113 -33.66 -12.28 29.07
CA LYS A 113 -33.85 -12.60 30.49
C LYS A 113 -35.19 -12.09 31.04
N SER A 114 -35.64 -10.92 30.58
CA SER A 114 -36.95 -10.37 30.97
C SER A 114 -38.12 -11.16 30.36
N GLU A 115 -38.01 -11.60 29.11
CA GLU A 115 -39.04 -12.39 28.41
C GLU A 115 -39.23 -13.77 29.05
N LEU A 116 -38.13 -14.44 29.44
CA LEU A 116 -38.17 -15.73 30.15
C LEU A 116 -38.72 -15.63 31.58
N GLY A 117 -38.58 -14.47 32.23
CA GLY A 117 -39.13 -14.20 33.55
C GLY A 117 -40.65 -13.99 33.56
N SER A 118 -41.22 -13.51 32.43
CA SER A 118 -42.66 -13.21 32.32
C SER A 118 -43.52 -14.46 32.01
N SER A 119 -42.97 -15.50 31.39
CA SER A 119 -43.70 -16.73 31.04
C SER A 119 -43.94 -17.70 32.21
N SER A 120 -43.27 -17.52 33.37
CA SER A 120 -43.40 -18.43 34.51
C SER A 120 -44.57 -18.14 35.46
N SER A 121 -45.32 -17.04 35.28
CA SER A 121 -46.34 -16.61 36.24
C SER A 121 -47.70 -17.33 36.08
N ASP A 122 -48.01 -17.92 34.91
CA ASP A 122 -49.40 -18.32 34.61
C ASP A 122 -49.74 -19.81 34.84
N HIS A 123 -48.73 -20.68 35.05
CA HIS A 123 -48.97 -22.13 35.26
C HIS A 123 -49.10 -22.53 36.74
N GLY A 124 -48.68 -21.68 37.69
CA GLY A 124 -48.67 -21.98 39.13
C GLY A 124 -49.98 -21.67 39.88
N SER A 125 -50.94 -21.00 39.24
CA SER A 125 -52.17 -20.53 39.91
C SER A 125 -53.32 -21.54 39.87
N LYS A 126 -53.33 -22.49 38.91
CA LYS A 126 -54.40 -23.48 38.77
C LYS A 126 -54.37 -24.59 39.84
N TYR A 127 -53.20 -24.90 40.42
CA TYR A 127 -53.06 -25.98 41.42
C TYR A 127 -53.22 -25.52 42.87
N ARG A 128 -53.25 -24.20 43.13
CA ARG A 128 -53.35 -23.67 44.50
C ARG A 128 -54.79 -23.62 45.03
N SER A 129 -55.79 -23.42 44.16
CA SER A 129 -57.21 -23.43 44.55
C SER A 129 -57.79 -24.82 44.86
N LEU A 130 -57.17 -25.90 44.39
CA LEU A 130 -57.63 -27.27 44.67
C LEU A 130 -57.21 -27.76 46.06
N ARG A 131 -56.17 -27.19 46.66
CA ARG A 131 -55.65 -27.61 47.98
C ARG A 131 -56.50 -27.14 49.16
N MET A 132 -57.27 -26.05 49.01
CA MET A 132 -58.09 -25.49 50.10
C MET A 132 -59.47 -26.15 50.24
N ARG A 133 -59.88 -27.04 49.32
CA ARG A 133 -61.15 -27.80 49.46
C ARG A 133 -61.00 -29.15 50.15
N ALA A 134 -59.77 -29.65 50.30
CA ALA A 134 -59.51 -30.97 50.91
C ALA A 134 -59.23 -30.91 52.43
N SER A 135 -59.29 -29.74 53.06
CA SER A 135 -59.06 -29.59 54.51
C SER A 135 -60.34 -29.32 55.32
N ASN A 136 -61.53 -29.39 54.70
CA ASN A 136 -62.82 -29.24 55.38
C ASN A 136 -63.73 -30.48 55.18
N CYS A 137 -63.17 -31.68 55.32
CA CYS A 137 -63.93 -32.92 55.54
C CYS A 137 -63.29 -33.69 56.68
#